data_AF-A0A4S8LHB0-F1
#
_entry.id   AF-A0A4S8LHB0-F1
#
_cell.length_a   1.000
_cell.length_b   1.000
_cell.length_c   1.000
_cell.angle_alpha   90.00
_cell.angle_beta   90.00
_cell.angle_gamma   90.00
#
_symmetry.space_group_name_H-M   'P 1'
#
loop_
_entity.id
_entity.type
_entity.pdbx_description
1 polymer ?
#
loop_
_entity_poly.entity_id
_entity_poly.type
_entity_poly.pdbx_seq_one_letter_code
_entity_poly.pdbx_strand_id
1 'polypeptide(L)'
;FEHSDPLAHSSPESHYHMSNDSSNWFVLRDWMNSHRNDAAVTISYIYDLSFDCLITYYSRRFFIKAKEHILCCILHMKEDMQYSLEDGSQLTFVHERIYKHKVLRINYTSYDMRRCQDSINPHIPDHSNVMVLVSGSDEVGADPYWYARVLGVFHVMAQHNQGQPCRFDFLWVCWYGIDSTYKYGWKYKRMPRIRFIDSTEDCAFGFLDPACVIRAVHLIPAFSLGSTKAFLGPSIARQDCENNEDWYRYYVGM
;
A
#
# COMPACT_ATOMS: atom_id res chain seq x y z
N PHE A 1 2.16 -0.27 -18.43
CA PHE A 1 1.31 -1.48 -18.30
C PHE A 1 0.76 -1.81 -19.69
N GLU A 2 1.29 -2.86 -20.32
CA GLU A 2 0.95 -3.21 -21.70
C GLU A 2 -0.24 -4.16 -21.81
N HIS A 3 -0.52 -4.90 -20.73
CA HIS A 3 -1.63 -5.85 -20.67
C HIS A 3 -2.99 -5.17 -20.75
N SER A 4 -3.89 -5.75 -21.56
CA SER A 4 -5.26 -5.27 -21.68
C SER A 4 -6.10 -5.77 -20.51
N ASP A 5 -6.45 -4.88 -19.60
CA ASP A 5 -7.23 -5.17 -18.40
C ASP A 5 -8.51 -4.33 -18.37
N PRO A 6 -9.57 -4.71 -19.12
CA PRO A 6 -10.78 -3.91 -19.25
C PRO A 6 -11.60 -3.96 -17.95
N LEU A 7 -11.85 -2.79 -17.35
CA LEU A 7 -12.83 -2.65 -16.26
C LEU A 7 -14.22 -2.38 -16.82
N ALA A 8 -15.16 -3.29 -16.54
CA ALA A 8 -16.59 -3.10 -16.80
C ALA A 8 -17.17 -1.88 -16.07
N HIS A 9 -18.41 -1.51 -16.40
CA HIS A 9 -19.14 -0.49 -15.68
C HIS A 9 -19.39 -0.96 -14.24
N SER A 10 -19.01 -0.14 -13.26
CA SER A 10 -19.16 -0.44 -11.83
C SER A 10 -20.52 0.02 -11.30
N SER A 11 -21.13 -0.73 -10.38
CA SER A 11 -22.29 -0.23 -9.63
C SER A 11 -21.86 0.96 -8.74
N PRO A 12 -22.67 2.03 -8.63
CA PRO A 12 -22.42 3.12 -7.68
C PRO A 12 -22.61 2.71 -6.20
N GLU A 13 -23.19 1.54 -5.93
CA GLU A 13 -23.40 1.02 -4.57
C GLU A 13 -22.20 0.25 -4.04
N SER A 14 -21.39 -0.34 -4.93
CA SER A 14 -20.13 -0.99 -4.57
C SER A 14 -19.13 0.05 -4.10
N HIS A 15 -18.40 -0.22 -3.02
CA HIS A 15 -17.37 0.71 -2.52
C HIS A 15 -16.19 0.85 -3.49
N TYR A 16 -15.71 -0.28 -4.00
CA TYR A 16 -14.65 -0.31 -4.99
C TYR A 16 -14.96 -1.28 -6.13
N HIS A 17 -14.22 -1.14 -7.22
CA HIS A 17 -14.28 -2.05 -8.35
C HIS A 17 -12.86 -2.31 -8.90
N MET A 18 -12.57 -3.58 -9.11
CA MET A 18 -11.33 -4.07 -9.71
C MET A 18 -11.67 -5.12 -10.79
N SER A 19 -10.78 -5.31 -11.75
CA SER A 19 -11.00 -6.29 -12.82
C SER A 19 -11.04 -7.72 -12.29
N ASN A 20 -11.87 -8.56 -12.94
CA ASN A 20 -11.94 -10.00 -12.69
C ASN A 20 -10.94 -10.81 -13.54
N ASP A 21 -10.12 -10.13 -14.35
CA ASP A 21 -9.11 -10.77 -15.18
C ASP A 21 -8.08 -11.54 -14.34
N SER A 22 -7.73 -12.74 -14.79
CA SER A 22 -6.73 -13.62 -14.18
C SER A 22 -5.60 -14.00 -15.15
N SER A 23 -5.53 -13.34 -16.31
CA SER A 23 -4.52 -13.64 -17.33
C SER A 23 -3.17 -12.99 -17.05
N ASN A 24 -3.12 -11.86 -16.32
CA ASN A 24 -1.88 -11.18 -15.96
C ASN A 24 -1.45 -11.50 -14.52
N TRP A 25 -0.43 -12.34 -14.38
CA TRP A 25 0.09 -12.80 -13.10
C TRP A 25 1.59 -13.03 -13.14
N PHE A 26 2.19 -13.14 -11.95
CA PHE A 26 3.57 -13.56 -11.79
C PHE A 26 3.70 -14.60 -10.66
N VAL A 27 4.71 -15.46 -10.75
CA VAL A 27 5.08 -16.36 -9.65
C VAL A 27 5.77 -15.54 -8.58
N LEU A 28 5.21 -15.54 -7.37
CA LEU A 28 5.65 -14.71 -6.26
C LEU A 28 7.11 -14.98 -5.88
N ARG A 29 7.50 -16.25 -5.79
CA ARG A 29 8.87 -16.64 -5.44
C ARG A 29 9.89 -16.09 -6.45
N ASP A 30 9.62 -16.23 -7.74
CA ASP A 30 10.52 -15.81 -8.81
C ASP A 30 10.64 -14.29 -8.87
N TRP A 31 9.51 -13.59 -8.76
CA TRP A 31 9.48 -12.14 -8.73
C TRP A 31 10.23 -11.57 -7.52
N MET A 32 10.13 -12.19 -6.34
CA MET A 32 10.92 -11.75 -5.19
C MET A 32 12.42 -12.01 -5.38
N ASN A 33 12.78 -13.12 -6.04
CA ASN A 33 14.18 -13.44 -6.30
C ASN A 33 14.83 -12.43 -7.26
N SER A 34 14.09 -11.96 -8.28
CA SER A 34 14.57 -10.94 -9.22
C SER A 34 14.72 -9.56 -8.56
N HIS A 35 13.96 -9.28 -7.50
CA HIS A 35 13.98 -8.01 -6.77
C HIS A 35 14.59 -8.09 -5.36
N ARG A 36 15.39 -9.13 -5.08
CA ARG A 36 15.90 -9.43 -3.72
C ARG A 36 16.72 -8.31 -3.06
N ASN A 37 17.30 -7.41 -3.85
CA ASN A 37 18.12 -6.29 -3.39
C ASN A 37 17.32 -4.98 -3.26
N ASP A 38 16.02 -5.00 -3.58
CA ASP A 38 15.18 -3.82 -3.52
C ASP A 38 14.66 -3.58 -2.09
N ALA A 39 14.78 -2.34 -1.62
CA ALA A 39 14.34 -1.93 -0.28
C ALA A 39 12.83 -2.16 -0.05
N ALA A 40 12.02 -2.15 -1.10
CA ALA A 40 10.58 -2.37 -1.01
C ALA A 40 10.22 -3.87 -0.87
N VAL A 41 11.14 -4.78 -1.21
CA VAL A 41 10.91 -6.24 -1.19
C VAL A 41 11.60 -6.92 -0.01
N THR A 42 12.79 -6.44 0.35
CA THR A 42 13.68 -7.04 1.34
C THR A 42 14.20 -5.97 2.31
N ILE A 43 14.31 -6.30 3.60
CA ILE A 43 15.17 -5.54 4.53
C ILE A 43 16.53 -6.25 4.61
N SER A 44 17.60 -5.47 4.50
CA SER A 44 18.95 -5.92 4.85
C SER A 44 19.16 -5.69 6.35
N TYR A 45 19.32 -6.78 7.11
CA TYR A 45 19.76 -6.88 8.51
C TYR A 45 18.73 -6.69 9.64
N ILE A 46 18.68 -7.72 10.51
CA ILE A 46 18.73 -7.54 11.97
C ILE A 46 19.82 -8.51 12.47
N TYR A 47 20.93 -7.97 12.99
CA TYR A 47 21.73 -8.70 13.96
C TYR A 47 20.91 -8.68 15.26
N ASP A 48 20.29 -9.79 15.61
CA ASP A 48 19.76 -9.95 16.95
C ASP A 48 20.92 -10.44 17.84
N LEU A 49 21.43 -9.56 18.71
CA LEU A 49 22.48 -9.90 19.69
C LEU A 49 21.94 -10.76 20.85
N SER A 50 20.66 -11.14 20.84
CA SER A 50 20.00 -11.84 21.95
C SER A 50 19.64 -13.31 21.70
N PHE A 51 19.97 -13.88 20.54
CA PHE A 51 19.84 -15.32 20.31
C PHE A 51 21.05 -15.83 19.52
N ASP A 52 21.66 -16.92 20.00
CA ASP A 52 22.78 -17.65 19.39
C ASP A 52 22.36 -18.39 18.09
N CYS A 53 21.46 -17.79 17.31
CA CYS A 53 21.01 -18.30 16.03
C CYS A 53 21.19 -17.18 14.99
N LEU A 54 22.39 -17.15 14.44
CA LEU A 54 22.77 -16.33 13.29
C LEU A 54 22.07 -16.89 12.03
N ILE A 55 20.75 -16.81 11.98
CA ILE A 55 20.03 -17.05 10.73
C ILE A 55 20.15 -15.76 9.95
N THR A 56 20.92 -15.80 8.86
CA THR A 56 20.81 -14.84 7.76
C THR A 56 19.42 -14.98 7.15
N TYR A 57 18.40 -14.48 7.86
CA TYR A 57 17.04 -14.46 7.39
C TYR A 57 16.97 -13.29 6.42
N TYR A 58 17.12 -13.59 5.13
CA TYR A 58 16.59 -12.70 4.10
C TYR A 58 15.08 -12.63 4.32
N SER A 59 14.65 -11.73 5.21
CA SER A 59 13.24 -11.44 5.45
C SER A 59 12.70 -10.86 4.16
N ARG A 60 12.01 -11.70 3.37
CA ARG A 60 11.22 -11.28 2.21
C ARG A 60 10.01 -10.51 2.76
N ARG A 61 10.25 -9.26 3.19
CA ARG A 61 9.28 -8.38 3.87
C ARG A 61 7.96 -8.34 3.11
N PHE A 62 8.02 -8.27 1.78
CA PHE A 62 6.83 -8.32 0.93
C PHE A 62 6.00 -9.59 1.17
N PHE A 63 6.60 -10.78 1.19
CA PHE A 63 5.87 -12.05 1.35
C PHE A 63 5.20 -12.18 2.71
N ILE A 64 5.94 -11.87 3.76
CA ILE A 64 5.48 -12.00 5.14
C ILE A 64 4.31 -11.04 5.35
N LYS A 65 4.50 -9.74 5.04
CA LYS A 65 3.44 -8.73 5.19
C LYS A 65 2.24 -9.00 4.28
N ALA A 66 2.44 -9.57 3.09
CA ALA A 66 1.33 -9.94 2.21
C ALA A 66 0.51 -11.07 2.84
N LYS A 67 1.17 -12.11 3.37
CA LYS A 67 0.47 -13.20 4.06
C LYS A 67 -0.26 -12.73 5.31
N GLU A 68 0.39 -11.90 6.13
CA GLU A 68 -0.19 -11.30 7.33
C GLU A 68 -1.46 -10.51 6.99
N HIS A 69 -1.38 -9.63 5.99
CA HIS A 69 -2.51 -8.84 5.54
C HIS A 69 -3.68 -9.72 5.07
N ILE A 70 -3.41 -10.69 4.19
CA ILE A 70 -4.44 -11.60 3.67
C ILE A 70 -5.07 -12.44 4.79
N LEU A 71 -4.26 -12.89 5.76
CA LEU A 71 -4.77 -13.59 6.92
C LEU A 71 -5.67 -12.70 7.77
N CYS A 72 -5.29 -11.45 8.00
CA CYS A 72 -6.13 -10.47 8.71
C CYS A 72 -7.47 -10.28 7.99
N CYS A 73 -7.47 -10.20 6.65
CA CYS A 73 -8.70 -10.16 5.85
C CYS A 73 -9.56 -11.41 6.03
N ILE A 74 -8.96 -12.61 6.05
CA ILE A 74 -9.66 -13.89 6.24
C ILE A 74 -10.29 -13.98 7.64
N LEU A 75 -9.54 -13.57 8.67
CA LEU A 75 -9.97 -13.66 10.07
C LEU A 75 -10.86 -12.49 10.51
N HIS A 76 -11.07 -11.49 9.64
CA HIS A 76 -11.74 -10.23 9.97
C HIS A 76 -11.12 -9.54 11.21
N MET A 77 -9.80 -9.59 11.32
CA MET A 77 -9.03 -9.01 12.43
C MET A 77 -8.33 -7.71 12.00
N LYS A 78 -7.99 -6.86 12.98
CA LYS A 78 -7.17 -5.65 12.74
C LYS A 78 -5.70 -6.03 12.61
N GLU A 79 -4.95 -5.25 11.81
CA GLU A 79 -3.56 -5.50 11.41
C GLU A 79 -2.51 -5.47 12.55
N ASP A 80 -2.91 -5.15 13.79
CA ASP A 80 -2.02 -5.02 14.95
C ASP A 80 -1.76 -6.32 15.75
N MET A 81 -2.29 -7.46 15.30
CA MET A 81 -2.10 -8.74 15.99
C MET A 81 -0.78 -9.40 15.58
N GLN A 82 0.00 -9.85 16.57
CA GLN A 82 1.27 -10.56 16.33
C GLN A 82 1.02 -11.89 15.61
N TYR A 83 1.52 -11.98 14.38
CA TYR A 83 1.46 -13.17 13.54
C TYR A 83 2.44 -14.25 14.03
N SER A 84 1.94 -15.46 14.25
CA SER A 84 2.81 -16.60 14.53
C SER A 84 3.23 -17.32 13.24
N LEU A 85 4.39 -17.99 13.28
CA LEU A 85 4.85 -18.85 12.18
C LEU A 85 3.84 -19.97 11.85
N GLU A 86 3.07 -20.43 12.84
CA GLU A 86 2.06 -21.46 12.68
C GLU A 86 0.87 -20.99 11.84
N ASP A 87 0.41 -19.75 12.07
CA ASP A 87 -0.66 -19.11 11.27
C ASP A 87 -0.29 -19.01 9.79
N GLY A 88 1.00 -18.76 9.51
CA GLY A 88 1.54 -18.68 8.16
C GLY A 88 1.55 -19.97 7.37
N SER A 89 1.61 -21.11 8.05
CA SER A 89 1.58 -22.43 7.44
C SER A 89 0.17 -22.80 6.96
N GLN A 90 -0.86 -22.23 7.58
CA GLN A 90 -2.25 -22.47 7.26
C GLN A 90 -2.70 -21.68 6.03
N LEU A 91 -2.00 -20.60 5.67
CA LEU A 91 -2.32 -19.80 4.50
C LEU A 91 -1.46 -20.19 3.29
N THR A 92 -2.10 -20.59 2.21
CA THR A 92 -1.45 -20.92 0.93
C THR A 92 -1.96 -20.03 -0.20
N PHE A 93 -1.04 -19.51 -1.01
CA PHE A 93 -1.39 -18.83 -2.25
C PHE A 93 -1.42 -19.85 -3.37
N VAL A 94 -2.56 -19.99 -4.03
CA VAL A 94 -2.77 -21.00 -5.06
C VAL A 94 -1.79 -20.78 -6.21
N HIS A 95 -1.04 -21.84 -6.54
CA HIS A 95 0.04 -21.83 -7.54
C HIS A 95 1.19 -20.84 -7.27
N GLU A 96 1.32 -20.32 -6.04
CA GLU A 96 2.25 -19.22 -5.71
C GLU A 96 2.07 -17.98 -6.62
N ARG A 97 0.85 -17.72 -7.12
CA ARG A 97 0.57 -16.64 -8.08
C ARG A 97 -0.01 -15.41 -7.41
N ILE A 98 0.48 -14.24 -7.83
CA ILE A 98 -0.18 -12.96 -7.62
C ILE A 98 -0.61 -12.44 -8.99
N TYR A 99 -1.85 -11.97 -9.07
CA TYR A 99 -2.46 -11.41 -10.27
C TYR A 99 -2.40 -9.89 -10.19
N LYS A 100 -2.01 -9.22 -11.27
CA LYS A 100 -1.77 -7.78 -11.29
C LYS A 100 -2.82 -7.07 -12.14
N HIS A 101 -3.37 -6.00 -11.58
CA HIS A 101 -4.36 -5.16 -12.22
C HIS A 101 -3.82 -3.78 -12.57
N LYS A 102 -4.46 -3.19 -13.58
CA LYS A 102 -4.08 -1.86 -14.07
C LYS A 102 -4.66 -0.73 -13.22
N VAL A 103 -5.93 -0.85 -12.84
CA VAL A 103 -6.73 0.23 -12.26
C VAL A 103 -7.62 -0.30 -11.14
N LEU A 104 -7.70 0.48 -10.06
CA LEU A 104 -8.72 0.37 -9.03
C LEU A 104 -9.68 1.57 -9.16
N ARG A 105 -10.98 1.33 -9.10
CA ARG A 105 -11.98 2.41 -8.99
C ARG A 105 -12.56 2.44 -7.58
N ILE A 106 -12.61 3.63 -6.98
CA ILE A 106 -13.20 3.85 -5.65
C ILE A 106 -14.41 4.76 -5.81
N ASN A 107 -15.58 4.29 -5.39
CA ASN A 107 -16.77 5.12 -5.29
C ASN A 107 -16.80 5.78 -3.92
N TYR A 108 -16.93 7.10 -3.91
CA TYR A 108 -16.99 7.87 -2.68
C TYR A 108 -18.16 8.86 -2.72
N THR A 109 -18.53 9.35 -1.55
CA THR A 109 -19.55 10.40 -1.42
C THR A 109 -18.84 11.73 -1.23
N SER A 110 -19.08 12.69 -2.12
CA SER A 110 -18.57 14.05 -1.99
C SER A 110 -19.29 14.83 -0.88
N TYR A 111 -18.72 15.98 -0.49
CA TYR A 111 -19.31 16.85 0.53
C TYR A 111 -20.72 17.35 0.18
N ASP A 112 -21.04 17.51 -1.11
CA ASP A 112 -22.39 17.87 -1.60
C ASP A 112 -23.33 16.65 -1.74
N MET A 113 -22.98 15.53 -1.07
CA MET A 113 -23.73 14.27 -1.04
C MET A 113 -23.94 13.62 -2.41
N ARG A 114 -23.02 13.86 -3.35
CA ARG A 114 -23.04 13.21 -4.67
C ARG A 114 -22.15 11.98 -4.66
N ARG A 115 -22.53 11.00 -5.47
CA ARG A 115 -21.67 9.84 -5.76
C ARG A 115 -20.63 10.27 -6.81
N CYS A 116 -19.37 10.11 -6.45
CA CYS A 116 -18.22 10.34 -7.30
C CYS A 116 -17.39 9.07 -7.38
N GLN A 117 -16.50 9.02 -8.36
CA GLN A 117 -15.61 7.89 -8.56
C GLN A 117 -14.20 8.36 -8.87
N ASP A 118 -13.24 7.86 -8.10
CA ASP A 118 -11.82 8.03 -8.37
C ASP A 118 -11.26 6.81 -9.11
N SER A 119 -10.32 7.05 -10.01
CA SER A 119 -9.58 6.02 -10.73
C SER A 119 -8.12 6.05 -10.30
N ILE A 120 -7.71 5.02 -9.56
CA ILE A 120 -6.35 4.86 -9.05
C ILE A 120 -5.57 3.98 -10.01
N ASN A 121 -4.45 4.50 -10.52
CA ASN A 121 -3.57 3.80 -11.44
C ASN A 121 -2.10 4.04 -11.04
N PRO A 122 -1.42 3.03 -10.47
CA PRO A 122 -0.01 3.14 -10.05
C PRO A 122 0.96 3.53 -11.16
N HIS A 123 0.58 3.31 -12.42
CA HIS A 123 1.41 3.56 -13.60
C HIS A 123 1.27 4.98 -14.16
N ILE A 124 0.33 5.78 -13.66
CA ILE A 124 0.18 7.18 -14.08
C ILE A 124 0.66 8.07 -12.91
N PRO A 125 1.56 9.03 -13.16
CA PRO A 125 1.97 10.01 -12.16
C PRO A 125 0.77 10.72 -11.53
N ASP A 126 0.82 10.98 -10.23
CA ASP A 126 -0.23 11.68 -9.45
C ASP A 126 -1.60 10.97 -9.33
N HIS A 127 -1.80 9.81 -9.96
CA HIS A 127 -3.04 9.03 -9.90
C HIS A 127 -2.94 7.79 -8.99
N SER A 128 -1.96 7.76 -8.10
CA SER A 128 -1.68 6.61 -7.25
C SER A 128 -1.81 6.90 -5.75
N ASN A 129 -2.10 8.14 -5.36
CA ASN A 129 -2.16 8.51 -3.94
C ASN A 129 -3.58 8.35 -3.39
N VAL A 130 -3.68 7.78 -2.20
CA VAL A 130 -4.94 7.45 -1.53
C VAL A 130 -4.93 7.89 -0.08
N MET A 131 -6.12 8.03 0.50
CA MET A 131 -6.29 8.20 1.95
C MET A 131 -7.17 7.09 2.55
N VAL A 132 -6.83 6.71 3.78
CA VAL A 132 -7.55 5.71 4.59
C VAL A 132 -7.85 6.29 5.97
N LEU A 133 -8.88 5.77 6.65
CA LEU A 133 -9.20 6.18 8.02
C LEU A 133 -8.17 5.63 9.00
N VAL A 134 -7.76 6.44 9.97
CA VAL A 134 -6.97 5.98 11.11
C VAL A 134 -7.87 5.12 12.01
N SER A 135 -7.43 3.91 12.34
CA SER A 135 -8.13 3.08 13.32
C SER A 135 -7.87 3.60 14.74
N GLY A 136 -8.94 3.90 15.49
CA GLY A 136 -8.86 4.07 16.95
C GLY A 136 -8.44 5.45 17.47
N SER A 137 -8.36 6.49 16.62
CA SER A 137 -8.07 7.85 17.09
C SER A 137 -9.36 8.62 17.42
N ASP A 138 -10.01 8.27 18.53
CA ASP A 138 -11.03 9.15 19.15
C ASP A 138 -10.37 10.34 19.89
N GLU A 139 -9.04 10.44 19.85
CA GLU A 139 -8.28 11.53 20.43
C GLU A 139 -8.52 12.85 19.69
N VAL A 140 -9.02 13.84 20.43
CA VAL A 140 -9.28 15.19 19.93
C VAL A 140 -7.98 15.84 19.47
N GLY A 141 -7.81 15.98 18.15
CA GLY A 141 -6.66 16.64 17.53
C GLY A 141 -5.67 15.71 16.83
N ALA A 142 -5.90 14.39 16.83
CA ALA A 142 -5.18 13.46 15.97
C ALA A 142 -5.61 13.64 14.50
N ASP A 143 -4.68 13.41 13.57
CA ASP A 143 -5.01 13.32 12.15
C ASP A 143 -6.01 12.18 11.94
N PRO A 144 -7.15 12.40 11.26
CA PRO A 144 -8.15 11.36 11.04
C PRO A 144 -7.77 10.40 9.90
N TYR A 145 -6.73 10.73 9.12
CA TYR A 145 -6.38 10.01 7.90
C TYR A 145 -4.90 9.64 7.84
N TRP A 146 -4.64 8.44 7.32
CA TRP A 146 -3.35 8.07 6.75
C TRP A 146 -3.37 8.26 5.24
N TYR A 147 -2.19 8.50 4.68
CA TYR A 147 -2.01 8.67 3.24
C TYR A 147 -0.99 7.65 2.75
N ALA A 148 -1.21 7.11 1.55
CA ALA A 148 -0.28 6.20 0.92
C ALA A 148 -0.21 6.41 -0.58
N ARG A 149 0.93 6.05 -1.18
CA ARG A 149 1.08 5.87 -2.62
C ARG A 149 0.89 4.40 -2.95
N VAL A 150 -0.05 4.09 -3.83
CA VAL A 150 -0.26 2.73 -4.35
C VAL A 150 0.82 2.41 -5.38
N LEU A 151 1.60 1.38 -5.09
CA LEU A 151 2.67 0.85 -5.94
C LEU A 151 2.16 -0.23 -6.88
N GLY A 152 1.16 -0.99 -6.44
CA GLY A 152 0.55 -2.06 -7.22
C GLY A 152 -0.85 -2.40 -6.76
N VAL A 153 -1.68 -2.78 -7.72
CA VAL A 153 -3.04 -3.28 -7.49
C VAL A 153 -3.02 -4.78 -7.81
N PHE A 154 -3.38 -5.60 -6.83
CA PHE A 154 -3.23 -7.05 -6.93
C PHE A 154 -4.46 -7.80 -6.45
N HIS A 155 -4.60 -9.04 -6.90
CA HIS A 155 -5.35 -10.04 -6.17
C HIS A 155 -4.55 -11.33 -6.04
N VAL A 156 -4.97 -12.15 -5.08
CA VAL A 156 -4.48 -13.51 -4.89
C VAL A 156 -5.66 -14.46 -4.71
N MET A 157 -5.48 -15.69 -5.19
CA MET A 157 -6.34 -16.80 -4.80
C MET A 157 -5.68 -17.46 -3.59
N ALA A 158 -6.26 -17.30 -2.41
CA ALA A 158 -5.71 -17.82 -1.18
C ALA A 158 -6.61 -18.89 -0.56
N GLN A 159 -5.99 -19.90 0.01
CA GLN A 159 -6.63 -20.99 0.73
C GLN A 159 -6.12 -20.98 2.16
N HIS A 160 -7.06 -20.90 3.11
CA HIS A 160 -6.77 -21.03 4.53
C HIS A 160 -7.14 -22.44 4.99
N ASN A 161 -6.20 -23.11 5.66
CA ASN A 161 -6.28 -24.51 6.02
C ASN A 161 -6.58 -25.39 4.78
N GLN A 162 -7.62 -26.23 4.87
CA GLN A 162 -8.10 -27.08 3.77
C GLN A 162 -9.40 -26.53 3.17
N GLY A 163 -9.69 -25.23 3.35
CA GLY A 163 -10.88 -24.59 2.82
C GLY A 163 -10.89 -24.46 1.29
N GLN A 164 -11.96 -23.91 0.74
CA GLN A 164 -11.99 -23.57 -0.69
C GLN A 164 -11.13 -22.33 -0.94
N PRO A 165 -10.36 -22.27 -2.04
CA PRO A 165 -9.66 -21.06 -2.43
C PRO A 165 -10.62 -19.88 -2.67
N CYS A 166 -10.31 -18.75 -2.05
CA CYS A 166 -11.07 -17.51 -2.18
C CYS A 166 -10.18 -16.41 -2.76
N ARG A 167 -10.80 -15.47 -3.47
CA ARG A 167 -10.13 -14.30 -4.02
C ARG A 167 -10.00 -13.22 -2.95
N PHE A 168 -8.83 -12.63 -2.84
CA PHE A 168 -8.56 -11.47 -2.00
C PHE A 168 -7.88 -10.38 -2.82
N ASP A 169 -8.47 -9.19 -2.79
CA ASP A 169 -7.99 -8.01 -3.46
C ASP A 169 -7.18 -7.18 -2.47
N PHE A 170 -6.00 -6.71 -2.87
CA PHE A 170 -5.12 -5.95 -1.99
C PHE A 170 -4.24 -4.99 -2.78
N LEU A 171 -3.83 -3.90 -2.11
CA LEU A 171 -2.96 -2.87 -2.65
C LEU A 171 -1.61 -3.00 -1.99
N TRP A 172 -0.54 -2.92 -2.76
CA TRP A 172 0.80 -2.72 -2.22
C TRP A 172 1.10 -1.23 -2.20
N VAL A 173 1.50 -0.71 -1.04
CA VAL A 173 1.61 0.75 -0.85
C VAL A 173 2.92 1.17 -0.19
N CYS A 174 3.32 2.41 -0.46
CA CYS A 174 4.34 3.15 0.26
C CYS A 174 3.68 4.26 1.08
N TRP A 175 3.92 4.28 2.39
CA TRP A 175 3.23 5.15 3.32
C TRP A 175 3.83 6.56 3.40
N TYR A 176 2.96 7.54 3.59
CA TYR A 176 3.36 8.89 3.97
C TYR A 176 3.20 9.10 5.48
N GLY A 177 4.16 9.80 6.08
CA GLY A 177 4.10 10.27 7.46
C GLY A 177 3.70 11.74 7.52
N ILE A 178 2.91 12.09 8.55
CA ILE A 178 2.56 13.48 8.87
C ILE A 178 3.82 14.27 9.23
N ASP A 179 3.92 15.51 8.76
CA ASP A 179 4.97 16.42 9.19
C ASP A 179 4.70 17.01 10.58
N SER A 180 5.24 16.36 11.62
CA SER A 180 5.12 16.81 13.01
C SER A 180 5.68 18.22 13.27
N THR A 181 6.53 18.74 12.39
CA THR A 181 7.09 20.10 12.51
C THR A 181 6.16 21.19 11.97
N TYR A 182 5.06 20.81 11.31
CA TYR A 182 4.18 21.71 10.59
C TYR A 182 2.79 21.79 11.22
N LYS A 183 2.37 23.01 11.54
CA LYS A 183 1.02 23.27 12.03
C LYS A 183 0.06 23.44 10.85
N TYR A 184 -1.00 22.64 10.82
CA TYR A 184 -2.04 22.65 9.78
C TYR A 184 -3.45 22.55 10.39
N GLY A 185 -4.47 22.63 9.54
CA GLY A 185 -5.87 22.56 9.93
C GLY A 185 -6.54 23.93 10.05
N TRP A 186 -7.80 23.94 10.46
CA TRP A 186 -8.68 25.11 10.39
C TRP A 186 -8.12 26.33 11.14
N LYS A 187 -7.57 26.09 12.33
CA LYS A 187 -6.94 27.12 13.17
C LYS A 187 -5.80 27.85 12.46
N TYR A 188 -5.02 27.11 11.66
CA TYR A 188 -3.83 27.65 10.98
C TYR A 188 -4.09 27.98 9.51
N LYS A 189 -5.28 27.67 8.98
CA LYS A 189 -5.69 27.88 7.57
C LYS A 189 -4.68 27.29 6.59
N ARG A 190 -4.18 26.08 6.90
CA ARG A 190 -3.12 25.39 6.16
C ARG A 190 -3.52 23.95 5.90
N MET A 191 -3.24 23.46 4.69
CA MET A 191 -3.43 22.05 4.33
C MET A 191 -2.48 21.15 5.13
N PRO A 192 -2.86 19.89 5.42
CA PRO A 192 -1.94 18.90 5.96
C PRO A 192 -0.67 18.80 5.10
N ARG A 193 0.48 18.64 5.76
CA ARG A 193 1.77 18.46 5.09
C ARG A 193 2.34 17.10 5.44
N ILE A 194 2.73 16.34 4.44
CA ILE A 194 3.20 14.96 4.57
C ILE A 194 4.54 14.77 3.88
N ARG A 195 5.20 13.64 4.14
CA ARG A 195 6.40 13.16 3.45
C ARG A 195 6.37 11.65 3.33
N PHE A 196 7.18 11.07 2.45
CA PHE A 196 7.45 9.64 2.51
C PHE A 196 8.08 9.27 3.85
N ILE A 197 7.68 8.10 4.35
CA ILE A 197 8.40 7.41 5.43
C ILE A 197 9.71 6.88 4.85
N ASP A 198 10.77 6.89 5.64
CA ASP A 198 12.08 6.41 5.18
C ASP A 198 12.00 4.91 4.88
N SER A 199 12.48 4.48 3.72
CA SER A 199 12.44 3.08 3.27
C SER A 199 13.13 2.09 4.19
N THR A 200 14.03 2.57 5.06
CA THR A 200 14.67 1.76 6.11
C THR A 200 13.72 1.44 7.28
N GLU A 201 12.65 2.21 7.47
CA GLU A 201 11.65 1.96 8.50
C GLU A 201 10.74 0.78 8.13
N ASP A 202 10.37 -0.04 9.13
CA ASP A 202 9.51 -1.22 8.91
C ASP A 202 8.05 -0.86 8.54
N CYS A 203 7.61 0.37 8.78
CA CYS A 203 6.29 0.85 8.36
C CYS A 203 6.27 1.55 6.99
N ALA A 204 7.42 1.71 6.31
CA ALA A 204 7.48 2.44 5.04
C ALA A 204 6.64 1.82 3.91
N PHE A 205 6.61 0.49 3.84
CA PHE A 205 5.83 -0.28 2.88
C PHE A 205 4.86 -1.19 3.59
N GLY A 206 3.68 -1.36 3.01
CA GLY A 206 2.64 -2.22 3.57
C GLY A 206 1.61 -2.63 2.52
N PHE A 207 0.55 -3.26 3.00
CA PHE A 207 -0.59 -3.66 2.19
C PHE A 207 -1.86 -3.00 2.70
N LEU A 208 -2.83 -2.81 1.82
CA LEU A 208 -4.11 -2.20 2.12
C LEU A 208 -5.23 -2.97 1.46
N ASP A 209 -6.31 -3.19 2.21
CA ASP A 209 -7.59 -3.64 1.64
C ASP A 209 -8.18 -2.46 0.84
N PRO A 210 -8.54 -2.64 -0.44
CA PRO A 210 -9.22 -1.61 -1.22
C PRO A 210 -10.50 -1.07 -0.55
N ALA A 211 -11.16 -1.86 0.30
CA ALA A 211 -12.30 -1.45 1.10
C ALA A 211 -11.96 -0.36 2.14
N CYS A 212 -10.70 -0.27 2.59
CA CYS A 212 -10.24 0.74 3.54
C CYS A 212 -9.94 2.09 2.87
N VAL A 213 -9.80 2.12 1.55
CA VAL A 213 -9.53 3.36 0.79
C VAL A 213 -10.78 4.21 0.77
N ILE A 214 -10.68 5.43 1.31
CA ILE A 214 -11.79 6.39 1.29
C ILE A 214 -11.94 6.98 -0.11
N ARG A 215 -10.84 7.50 -0.65
CA ARG A 215 -10.74 8.13 -1.99
C ARG A 215 -9.29 8.39 -2.39
N ALA A 216 -9.08 8.82 -3.63
CA ALA A 216 -7.79 9.31 -4.09
C ALA A 216 -7.50 10.71 -3.54
N VAL A 217 -6.22 11.06 -3.47
CA VAL A 217 -5.75 12.34 -2.93
C VAL A 217 -4.85 13.03 -3.94
N HIS A 218 -5.04 14.34 -4.11
CA HIS A 218 -4.13 15.15 -4.91
C HIS A 218 -3.00 15.70 -4.03
N LEU A 219 -1.77 15.32 -4.34
CA LEU A 219 -0.59 15.81 -3.62
C LEU A 219 0.03 16.98 -4.37
N ILE A 220 0.24 18.09 -3.66
CA ILE A 220 0.86 19.29 -4.20
C ILE A 220 2.29 19.37 -3.64
N PRO A 221 3.33 19.28 -4.47
CA PRO A 221 4.71 19.47 -4.04
C PRO A 221 4.92 20.78 -3.28
N ALA A 222 5.62 20.71 -2.14
CA ALA A 222 6.09 21.91 -1.45
C ALA A 222 7.36 22.44 -2.12
N PHE A 223 7.23 23.03 -3.31
CA PHE A 223 8.34 23.44 -4.19
C PHE A 223 9.44 24.24 -3.47
N SER A 224 9.07 25.11 -2.52
CA SER A 224 10.00 25.93 -1.75
C SER A 224 10.95 25.15 -0.83
N LEU A 225 10.64 23.88 -0.56
CA LEU A 225 11.46 22.99 0.29
C LEU A 225 12.39 22.07 -0.53
N GLY A 226 12.28 22.09 -1.87
CA GLY A 226 13.13 21.30 -2.77
C GLY A 226 12.81 19.81 -2.83
N SER A 227 13.65 19.07 -3.56
CA SER A 227 13.61 17.61 -3.70
C SER A 227 14.61 16.92 -2.78
N THR A 228 14.48 15.59 -2.66
CA THR A 228 15.33 14.73 -1.85
C THR A 228 15.47 13.34 -2.47
N LYS A 229 16.61 12.71 -2.20
CA LYS A 229 16.89 11.29 -2.50
C LYS A 229 16.94 10.42 -1.25
N ALA A 230 16.73 11.03 -0.07
CA ALA A 230 17.06 10.40 1.20
C ALA A 230 16.06 9.30 1.61
N PHE A 231 14.76 9.48 1.30
CA PHE A 231 13.72 8.59 1.82
C PHE A 231 13.68 7.23 1.10
N LEU A 232 14.05 7.18 -0.17
CA LEU A 232 14.05 5.95 -0.96
C LEU A 232 15.16 6.03 -2.01
N GLY A 233 16.02 5.03 -2.10
CA GLY A 233 17.00 4.93 -3.19
C GLY A 233 16.34 4.55 -4.52
N PRO A 234 17.13 4.15 -5.53
CA PRO A 234 16.59 3.42 -6.68
C PRO A 234 15.81 2.19 -6.22
N SER A 235 14.55 2.09 -6.65
CA SER A 235 13.64 1.01 -6.24
C SER A 235 12.51 0.83 -7.23
N ILE A 236 11.95 -0.38 -7.30
CA ILE A 236 10.73 -0.69 -8.04
C ILE A 236 9.47 0.01 -7.50
N ALA A 237 9.55 0.58 -6.29
CA ALA A 237 8.49 1.41 -5.72
C ALA A 237 8.46 2.82 -6.32
N ARG A 238 9.41 3.17 -7.21
CA ARG A 238 9.46 4.45 -7.90
C ARG A 238 8.80 4.40 -9.26
N GLN A 239 8.31 5.54 -9.71
CA GLN A 239 7.89 5.72 -11.10
C GLN A 239 9.09 6.15 -11.95
N ASP A 240 9.18 5.64 -13.18
CA ASP A 240 10.32 5.90 -14.07
C ASP A 240 10.57 7.39 -14.33
N CYS A 241 9.51 8.21 -14.29
CA CYS A 241 9.60 9.66 -14.49
C CYS A 241 10.18 10.44 -13.30
N GLU A 242 10.37 9.83 -12.13
CA GLU A 242 10.81 10.48 -10.90
C GLU A 242 12.34 10.63 -10.80
N ASN A 243 13.12 9.98 -11.68
CA ASN A 243 14.59 10.04 -11.67
C ASN A 243 15.23 9.72 -10.31
N ASN A 244 14.59 8.85 -9.52
CA ASN A 244 14.98 8.51 -8.16
C ASN A 244 14.99 9.71 -7.18
N GLU A 245 14.15 10.71 -7.41
CA GLU A 245 13.94 11.88 -6.53
C GLU A 245 12.48 12.00 -6.13
N ASP A 246 12.26 12.45 -4.89
CA ASP A 246 10.93 12.87 -4.41
C ASP A 246 10.97 14.34 -3.99
N TRP A 247 9.82 15.00 -3.93
CA TRP A 247 9.74 16.26 -3.20
C TRP A 247 9.93 16.03 -1.70
N TYR A 248 10.62 16.97 -1.03
CA TYR A 248 10.90 16.83 0.39
C TYR A 248 9.62 16.77 1.24
N ARG A 249 8.57 17.51 0.82
CA ARG A 249 7.23 17.50 1.42
C ARG A 249 6.15 17.68 0.37
N TYR A 250 4.94 17.24 0.70
CA TYR A 250 3.73 17.44 -0.08
C TYR A 250 2.63 18.05 0.79
N TYR A 251 1.81 18.92 0.21
CA TYR A 251 0.54 19.35 0.78
C TYR A 251 -0.58 18.45 0.27
N VAL A 252 -1.52 18.13 1.16
CA VAL A 252 -2.69 17.31 0.83
C VAL A 252 -3.82 18.22 0.33
N GLY A 253 -4.17 18.09 -0.96
CA GLY A 253 -5.38 18.66 -1.54
C GLY A 253 -6.53 17.64 -1.52
N MET A 254 -7.66 18.03 -0.95
CA MET A 254 -8.89 17.21 -0.84
C MET A 254 -10.06 17.79 -1.63
#